data_AF-A0A5J4W7P5-F1
#
_entry.id   AF-A0A5J4W7P5-F1
#
_cell.length_a   1.000
_cell.length_b   1.000
_cell.length_c   1.000
_cell.angle_alpha   90.00
_cell.angle_beta   90.00
_cell.angle_gamma   90.00
#
_symmetry.space_group_name_H-M   'P 1'
#
loop_
_entity.id
_entity.type
_entity.pdbx_description
1 polymer ?
#
loop_
_entity_poly.entity_id
_entity_poly.type
_entity_poly.pdbx_seq_one_letter_code
_entity_poly.pdbx_strand_id
1 'polypeptide(L)'
;MIKPLDYLIDMFFNYKIDMLQFMSISACANAFKYALAYWDFKQDQDYTPKDDYASFVLTQNYWNIKVQNYLDQDMRRNRDTSNNIKESDCAFYRKLFLSTGCHIYKTRFTSKNPSTLDRINNDRGHSEDNVKPCCLFCNKFKSNKDENLTRLVIQSKNYCLLKSLPMTITDEEIYTILCSGITGGLSQVMHRYNRYELRAAQVHQIYSFRYEHDTLYLWRY
;
A
#
# COMPACT_ATOMS: atom_id res chain seq x y z
N MET A 1 -7.29 -41.73 15.74
CA MET A 1 -7.13 -40.26 15.89
C MET A 1 -6.52 -39.57 14.68
N ILE A 2 -6.04 -40.31 13.66
CA ILE A 2 -5.39 -39.74 12.45
C ILE A 2 -6.44 -39.21 11.45
N LYS A 3 -7.52 -39.96 11.17
CA LYS A 3 -8.56 -39.56 10.20
C LYS A 3 -9.17 -38.15 10.40
N PRO A 4 -9.48 -37.69 11.63
CA PRO A 4 -9.97 -36.32 11.84
C PRO A 4 -8.92 -35.24 11.55
N LEU A 5 -7.63 -35.56 11.73
CA LEU A 5 -6.54 -34.65 11.44
C LEU A 5 -6.35 -34.49 9.93
N ASP A 6 -6.36 -35.60 9.18
CA ASP A 6 -6.27 -35.60 7.72
C ASP A 6 -7.42 -34.80 7.10
N TYR A 7 -8.65 -34.99 7.61
CA TYR A 7 -9.81 -34.19 7.17
C TYR A 7 -9.62 -32.69 7.38
N LEU A 8 -9.04 -32.27 8.51
CA LEU A 8 -8.75 -30.86 8.75
C LEU A 8 -7.67 -30.35 7.79
N ILE A 9 -6.59 -31.12 7.58
CA ILE A 9 -5.52 -30.77 6.64
C ILE A 9 -6.13 -30.54 5.25
N ASP A 10 -6.91 -31.49 4.75
CA ASP A 10 -7.57 -31.40 3.44
C ASP A 10 -8.50 -30.17 3.35
N MET A 11 -9.28 -29.92 4.40
CA MET A 11 -10.18 -28.77 4.47
C MET A 11 -9.41 -27.45 4.34
N PHE A 12 -8.36 -27.23 5.12
CA PHE A 12 -7.57 -25.99 5.06
C PHE A 12 -6.75 -25.89 3.76
N PHE A 13 -6.28 -27.01 3.23
CA PHE A 13 -5.53 -27.05 1.97
C PHE A 13 -6.37 -26.55 0.78
N ASN A 14 -7.69 -26.80 0.79
CA ASN A 14 -8.61 -26.23 -0.21
C ASN A 14 -8.60 -24.69 -0.24
N TYR A 15 -8.25 -24.05 0.88
CA TYR A 15 -8.12 -22.60 1.01
C TYR A 15 -6.67 -22.13 0.89
N LYS A 16 -5.77 -23.00 0.41
CA LYS A 16 -4.32 -22.76 0.29
C LYS A 16 -3.64 -22.46 1.62
N ILE A 17 -4.17 -23.03 2.71
CA ILE A 17 -3.62 -22.92 4.06
C ILE A 17 -2.94 -24.25 4.41
N ASP A 18 -1.62 -24.23 4.48
CA ASP A 18 -0.84 -25.36 4.97
C ASP A 18 -0.82 -25.36 6.50
N MET A 19 -1.56 -26.28 7.11
CA MET A 19 -1.64 -26.39 8.58
C MET A 19 -0.27 -26.61 9.24
N LEU A 20 0.71 -27.21 8.55
CA LEU A 20 2.03 -27.48 9.11
C LEU A 20 2.87 -26.22 9.29
N GLN A 21 2.52 -25.12 8.60
CA GLN A 21 3.20 -23.84 8.73
C GLN A 21 2.72 -23.02 9.93
N PHE A 22 1.61 -23.43 10.57
CA PHE A 22 1.00 -22.72 11.68
C PHE A 22 1.26 -23.43 13.01
N MET A 23 1.58 -22.65 14.05
CA MET A 23 1.90 -23.17 15.37
C MET A 23 0.66 -23.67 16.15
N SER A 24 -0.56 -23.38 15.68
CA SER A 24 -1.79 -23.80 16.35
C SER A 24 -3.00 -23.79 15.40
N ILE A 25 -4.02 -24.59 15.75
CA ILE A 25 -5.31 -24.62 15.04
C ILE A 25 -6.00 -23.25 15.08
N SER A 26 -5.85 -22.49 16.16
CA SER A 26 -6.38 -21.12 16.25
C SER A 26 -5.76 -20.19 15.20
N ALA A 27 -4.47 -20.37 14.89
CA ALA A 27 -3.80 -19.62 13.84
C ALA A 27 -4.29 -20.04 12.44
N CYS A 28 -4.52 -21.33 12.20
CA CYS A 28 -5.15 -21.83 10.97
C CYS A 28 -6.56 -21.26 10.80
N ALA A 29 -7.38 -21.27 11.85
CA ALA A 29 -8.73 -20.70 11.83
C ALA A 29 -8.72 -19.21 11.52
N ASN A 30 -7.70 -18.47 11.98
CA ASN A 30 -7.52 -17.07 11.64
C ASN A 30 -7.15 -16.89 10.15
N ALA A 31 -6.19 -17.66 9.64
CA ALA A 31 -5.83 -17.64 8.23
C ALA A 31 -7.03 -17.95 7.32
N PHE A 32 -7.89 -18.89 7.73
CA PHE A 32 -9.11 -19.24 7.03
C PHE A 32 -10.12 -18.09 6.98
N LYS A 33 -10.28 -17.34 8.08
CA LYS A 33 -11.09 -16.09 8.07
C LYS A 33 -10.58 -15.10 7.04
N TYR A 34 -9.26 -14.91 6.93
CA TYR A 34 -8.67 -14.05 5.90
C TYR A 34 -8.87 -14.61 4.49
N ALA A 35 -8.68 -15.91 4.28
CA ALA A 35 -8.93 -16.55 2.99
C ALA A 35 -10.38 -16.33 2.52
N LEU A 36 -11.35 -16.42 3.44
CA LEU A 36 -12.76 -16.11 3.16
C LEU A 36 -13.01 -14.62 2.98
N ALA A 37 -12.37 -13.72 3.71
CA ALA A 37 -12.60 -12.28 3.57
C ALA A 37 -12.03 -11.70 2.26
N TYR A 38 -10.99 -12.33 1.72
CA TYR A 38 -10.29 -11.91 0.50
C TYR A 38 -10.48 -12.91 -0.66
N TRP A 39 -11.53 -13.74 -0.62
CA TRP A 39 -11.76 -14.80 -1.60
C TRP A 39 -11.90 -14.29 -3.04
N ASP A 40 -12.46 -13.08 -3.22
CA ASP A 40 -12.61 -12.39 -4.52
C ASP A 40 -11.60 -11.25 -4.71
N PHE A 41 -10.58 -11.16 -3.86
CA PHE A 41 -9.48 -10.22 -4.06
C PHE A 41 -8.61 -10.68 -5.23
N LYS A 42 -8.37 -9.79 -6.19
CA LYS A 42 -7.53 -10.02 -7.36
C LYS A 42 -6.35 -9.05 -7.34
N GLN A 43 -5.14 -9.56 -7.50
CA GLN A 43 -3.91 -8.78 -7.38
C GLN A 43 -3.74 -7.77 -8.52
N ASP A 44 -4.26 -8.09 -9.70
CA ASP A 44 -4.22 -7.27 -10.91
C ASP A 44 -5.36 -6.24 -10.99
N GLN A 45 -6.40 -6.39 -10.16
CA GLN A 45 -7.57 -5.52 -10.16
C GLN A 45 -7.32 -4.20 -9.42
N ASP A 46 -7.91 -3.13 -9.95
CA ASP A 46 -7.95 -1.82 -9.30
C ASP A 46 -9.18 -1.67 -8.41
N TYR A 47 -8.93 -1.35 -7.14
CA TYR A 47 -9.93 -1.06 -6.13
C TYR A 47 -9.93 0.43 -5.83
N THR A 48 -11.08 1.07 -6.04
CA THR A 48 -11.24 2.52 -6.02
C THR A 48 -12.33 2.90 -5.02
N PRO A 49 -12.01 3.09 -3.73
CA PRO A 49 -12.98 3.55 -2.73
C PRO A 49 -13.57 4.89 -3.16
N LYS A 50 -14.87 5.08 -2.92
CA LYS A 50 -15.52 6.35 -3.21
C LYS A 50 -15.00 7.42 -2.27
N ASP A 51 -14.66 8.57 -2.82
CA ASP A 51 -14.39 9.80 -2.10
C ASP A 51 -15.28 10.93 -2.64
N ASP A 52 -15.62 11.87 -1.77
CA ASP A 52 -16.46 13.04 -2.07
C ASP A 52 -15.62 14.31 -2.30
N TYR A 53 -14.30 14.19 -2.43
CA TYR A 53 -13.41 15.34 -2.56
C TYR A 53 -13.45 15.95 -3.96
N ALA A 54 -13.31 17.27 -4.03
CA ALA A 54 -13.16 17.96 -5.30
C ALA A 54 -11.90 17.46 -6.05
N SER A 55 -12.00 17.38 -7.39
CA SER A 55 -10.85 17.04 -8.24
C SER A 55 -9.74 18.07 -8.09
N PHE A 56 -8.50 17.60 -8.09
CA PHE A 56 -7.33 18.47 -8.09
C PHE A 56 -7.18 19.13 -9.47
N VAL A 57 -6.97 20.44 -9.48
CA VAL A 57 -6.66 21.21 -10.70
C VAL A 57 -5.28 21.83 -10.53
N LEU A 58 -4.36 21.49 -11.43
CA LEU A 58 -3.00 21.99 -11.38
C LEU A 58 -2.95 23.48 -11.75
N THR A 59 -2.55 24.35 -10.80
CA THR A 59 -2.32 25.77 -11.08
C THR A 59 -0.87 26.02 -11.52
N GLN A 60 -0.62 27.12 -12.24
CA GLN A 60 0.74 27.47 -12.67
C GLN A 60 1.68 27.68 -11.47
N ASN A 61 1.23 28.39 -10.43
CA ASN A 61 2.03 28.63 -9.23
C ASN A 61 2.42 27.33 -8.54
N TYR A 62 1.48 26.38 -8.42
CA TYR A 62 1.77 25.06 -7.86
C TYR A 62 2.81 24.32 -8.72
N TRP A 63 2.67 24.38 -10.04
CA TRP A 63 3.61 23.76 -10.97
C TRP A 63 5.03 24.32 -10.86
N ASN A 64 5.18 25.65 -10.83
CA ASN A 64 6.49 26.29 -10.70
C ASN A 64 7.20 25.86 -9.40
N ILE A 65 6.46 25.85 -8.28
CA ILE A 65 6.97 25.34 -7.00
C ILE A 65 7.40 23.88 -7.12
N LYS A 66 6.63 23.04 -7.83
CA LYS A 66 6.98 21.62 -8.03
C LYS A 66 8.24 21.45 -8.90
N VAL A 67 8.33 22.16 -10.02
CA VAL A 67 9.50 22.13 -10.91
C VAL A 67 10.77 22.51 -10.14
N GLN A 68 10.73 23.59 -9.37
CA GLN A 68 11.88 23.98 -8.54
C GLN A 68 12.24 22.91 -7.50
N ASN A 69 11.24 22.34 -6.82
CA ASN A 69 11.48 21.25 -5.86
C ASN A 69 12.09 20.01 -6.52
N TYR A 70 11.72 19.67 -7.75
CA TYR A 70 12.31 18.56 -8.49
C TYR A 70 13.76 18.85 -8.86
N LEU A 71 14.04 20.07 -9.36
CA LEU A 71 15.39 20.53 -9.67
C LEU A 71 16.30 20.45 -8.44
N ASP A 72 15.86 20.98 -7.30
CA ASP A 72 16.63 20.96 -6.06
C ASP A 72 16.89 19.53 -5.56
N GLN A 73 15.92 18.63 -5.73
CA GLN A 73 16.06 17.22 -5.35
C GLN A 73 17.08 16.49 -6.20
N ASP A 74 17.10 16.78 -7.50
CA ASP A 74 18.01 16.17 -8.46
C ASP A 74 19.43 16.71 -8.30
N MET A 75 19.58 18.02 -8.10
CA MET A 75 20.86 18.66 -7.78
C MET A 75 21.45 18.11 -6.48
N ARG A 76 20.65 17.99 -5.42
CA ARG A 76 21.11 17.41 -4.13
C ARG A 76 21.61 15.97 -4.24
N ARG A 77 21.22 15.25 -5.29
CA ARG A 77 21.60 13.86 -5.53
C ARG A 77 22.56 13.72 -6.73
N ASN A 78 23.11 14.84 -7.22
CA ASN A 78 24.02 14.91 -8.36
C ASN A 78 23.48 14.19 -9.61
N ARG A 79 22.18 14.30 -9.87
CA ARG A 79 21.56 13.76 -11.09
C ARG A 79 21.67 14.77 -12.23
N ASP A 80 21.66 14.26 -13.46
CA ASP A 80 21.55 15.12 -14.64
C ASP A 80 20.20 15.85 -14.66
N THR A 81 20.25 17.17 -14.80
CA THR A 81 19.10 18.08 -14.82
C THR A 81 18.90 18.77 -16.17
N SER A 82 19.76 18.49 -17.16
CA SER A 82 19.76 19.15 -18.48
C SER A 82 18.40 19.04 -19.19
N ASN A 83 17.74 17.89 -19.04
CA ASN A 83 16.48 17.54 -19.68
C ASN A 83 15.31 17.46 -18.67
N ASN A 84 15.42 18.13 -17.52
CA ASN A 84 14.32 18.15 -16.57
C ASN A 84 13.11 18.90 -17.13
N ILE A 85 11.93 18.47 -16.68
CA ILE A 85 10.67 19.17 -16.93
C ILE A 85 10.73 20.64 -16.51
N LYS A 86 10.03 21.48 -17.27
CA LYS A 86 10.10 22.94 -17.16
C LYS A 86 8.77 23.53 -16.73
N GLU A 87 8.82 24.78 -16.28
CA GLU A 87 7.63 25.55 -15.89
C GLU A 87 6.64 25.73 -17.07
N SER A 88 7.16 25.77 -18.30
CA SER A 88 6.38 25.83 -19.55
C SER A 88 5.44 24.64 -19.74
N ASP A 89 5.74 23.49 -19.13
CA ASP A 89 5.06 22.23 -19.40
C ASP A 89 3.76 22.08 -18.60
N CYS A 90 3.40 23.10 -17.81
CA CYS A 90 2.23 23.09 -16.92
C CYS A 90 0.94 22.74 -17.66
N ALA A 91 0.73 23.25 -18.87
CA ALA A 91 -0.50 23.01 -19.63
C ALA A 91 -0.65 21.52 -20.00
N PHE A 92 0.45 20.86 -20.35
CA PHE A 92 0.48 19.43 -20.64
C PHE A 92 0.18 18.62 -19.39
N TYR A 93 0.91 18.86 -18.29
CA TYR A 93 0.71 18.10 -17.05
C TYR A 93 -0.63 18.37 -16.38
N ARG A 94 -1.22 19.55 -16.56
CA ARG A 94 -2.59 19.84 -16.15
C ARG A 94 -3.58 18.90 -16.84
N LYS A 95 -3.49 18.76 -18.16
CA LYS A 95 -4.34 17.83 -18.93
C LYS A 95 -4.07 16.37 -18.54
N LEU A 96 -2.81 16.02 -18.32
CA LEU A 96 -2.42 14.67 -17.89
C LEU A 96 -3.03 14.32 -16.54
N PHE A 97 -2.92 15.17 -15.52
CA PHE A 97 -3.48 14.89 -14.19
C PHE A 97 -5.02 14.91 -14.15
N LEU A 98 -5.68 15.57 -15.10
CA LEU A 98 -7.14 15.54 -15.22
C LEU A 98 -7.64 14.26 -15.91
N SER A 99 -6.86 13.72 -16.86
CA SER A 99 -7.22 12.52 -17.62
C SER A 99 -6.71 11.22 -17.00
N THR A 100 -5.71 11.30 -16.13
CA THR A 100 -5.05 10.14 -15.52
C THR A 100 -5.12 10.18 -13.99
N GLY A 101 -5.08 9.00 -13.38
CA GLY A 101 -4.93 8.85 -11.94
C GLY A 101 -3.48 8.63 -11.52
N CYS A 102 -3.26 8.48 -10.22
CA CYS A 102 -1.98 8.02 -9.69
C CYS A 102 -1.63 6.64 -10.26
N HIS A 103 -0.42 6.43 -10.74
CA HIS A 103 -0.02 5.14 -11.33
C HIS A 103 -0.04 3.96 -10.34
N ILE A 104 0.09 4.21 -9.03
CA ILE A 104 0.04 3.19 -7.96
C ILE A 104 -1.38 3.02 -7.41
N TYR A 105 -1.97 4.13 -6.95
CA TYR A 105 -3.27 4.15 -6.29
C TYR A 105 -4.45 4.00 -7.28
N LYS A 106 -4.23 4.35 -8.55
CA LYS A 106 -5.17 4.29 -9.68
C LYS A 106 -6.43 5.13 -9.55
N THR A 107 -6.51 6.01 -8.57
CA THR A 107 -7.60 7.00 -8.46
C THR A 107 -7.19 8.37 -8.98
N ARG A 108 -8.19 9.18 -9.30
CA ARG A 108 -8.02 10.60 -9.65
C ARG A 108 -7.34 11.38 -8.52
N PHE A 109 -6.68 12.46 -8.89
CA PHE A 109 -6.13 13.39 -7.92
C PHE A 109 -7.24 14.28 -7.33
N THR A 110 -7.16 14.55 -6.03
CA THR A 110 -8.16 15.33 -5.30
C THR A 110 -7.48 16.41 -4.46
N SER A 111 -8.26 17.36 -3.93
CA SER A 111 -7.72 18.41 -3.05
C SER A 111 -6.99 17.87 -1.83
N LYS A 112 -7.37 16.69 -1.31
CA LYS A 112 -6.69 15.98 -0.21
C LYS A 112 -5.54 15.09 -0.68
N ASN A 113 -5.51 14.73 -1.96
CA ASN A 113 -4.51 13.86 -2.56
C ASN A 113 -3.87 14.54 -3.78
N PRO A 114 -3.03 15.58 -3.55
CA PRO A 114 -2.49 16.37 -4.64
C PRO A 114 -1.53 15.57 -5.51
N SER A 115 -1.50 15.90 -6.80
CA SER A 115 -0.63 15.26 -7.80
C SER A 115 0.84 15.61 -7.60
N THR A 116 1.70 14.65 -7.90
CA THR A 116 3.14 14.77 -7.99
C THR A 116 3.64 13.92 -9.16
N LEU A 117 4.91 14.06 -9.51
CA LEU A 117 5.59 13.16 -10.41
C LEU A 117 6.50 12.24 -9.59
N ASP A 118 6.39 10.94 -9.83
CA ASP A 118 7.32 9.94 -9.32
C ASP A 118 8.29 9.56 -10.42
N ARG A 119 9.54 9.30 -10.04
CA ARG A 119 10.59 8.89 -10.98
C ARG A 119 10.49 7.40 -11.24
N ILE A 120 10.61 7.01 -12.50
CA ILE A 120 10.65 5.60 -12.91
C ILE A 120 12.01 5.02 -12.51
N ASN A 121 13.09 5.69 -12.88
CA ASN A 121 14.44 5.39 -12.45
C ASN A 121 14.92 6.46 -11.45
N ASN A 122 15.28 6.01 -10.24
CA ASN A 122 15.72 6.86 -9.14
C ASN A 122 17.12 7.47 -9.34
N ASP A 123 17.92 6.95 -10.26
CA ASP A 123 19.25 7.44 -10.59
C ASP A 123 19.22 8.56 -11.65
N ARG A 124 18.10 8.67 -12.38
CA ARG A 124 17.86 9.72 -13.38
C ARG A 124 17.02 10.88 -12.81
N GLY A 125 17.21 12.07 -13.36
CA GLY A 125 16.43 13.26 -13.03
C GLY A 125 14.98 13.20 -13.53
N HIS A 126 14.19 14.23 -13.23
CA HIS A 126 12.80 14.36 -13.66
C HIS A 126 12.67 14.79 -15.12
N SER A 127 13.11 13.94 -16.05
CA SER A 127 12.87 14.06 -17.49
C SER A 127 11.48 13.53 -17.87
N GLU A 128 10.94 13.99 -19.01
CA GLU A 128 9.59 13.63 -19.48
C GLU A 128 9.39 12.11 -19.58
N ASP A 129 10.38 11.37 -20.06
CA ASP A 129 10.36 9.90 -20.21
C ASP A 129 10.59 9.14 -18.90
N ASN A 130 11.08 9.82 -17.85
CA ASN A 130 11.45 9.20 -16.58
C ASN A 130 10.45 9.49 -15.45
N VAL A 131 9.28 10.06 -15.76
CA VAL A 131 8.28 10.42 -14.73
C VAL A 131 6.92 9.81 -15.00
N LYS A 132 6.20 9.50 -13.92
CA LYS A 132 4.80 9.05 -13.95
C LYS A 132 3.95 9.86 -12.96
N PRO A 133 2.69 10.17 -13.29
CA PRO A 133 1.75 10.74 -12.33
C PRO A 133 1.63 9.88 -11.07
N CYS A 134 1.84 10.48 -9.92
CA CYS A 134 1.71 9.82 -8.63
C CYS A 134 1.07 10.78 -7.63
N CYS A 135 0.48 10.27 -6.56
CA CYS A 135 0.02 11.15 -5.49
C CYS A 135 1.09 11.26 -4.40
N LEU A 136 1.05 12.33 -3.62
CA LEU A 136 2.08 12.57 -2.59
C LEU A 136 2.20 11.41 -1.60
N PHE A 137 1.07 10.83 -1.18
CA PHE A 137 1.04 9.68 -0.28
C PHE A 137 1.77 8.47 -0.89
N CYS A 138 1.43 8.11 -2.13
CA CYS A 138 2.02 6.96 -2.80
C CYS A 138 3.50 7.14 -3.06
N ASN A 139 3.92 8.33 -3.50
CA ASN A 139 5.32 8.65 -3.73
C ASN A 139 6.15 8.49 -2.44
N LYS A 140 5.64 9.03 -1.32
CA LYS A 140 6.29 8.90 0.00
C LYS A 140 6.29 7.45 0.50
N PHE A 141 5.18 6.74 0.34
CA PHE A 141 5.01 5.38 0.85
C PHE A 141 5.85 4.36 0.06
N LYS A 142 5.90 4.51 -1.27
CA LYS A 142 6.78 3.76 -2.17
C LYS A 142 8.22 4.03 -1.81
N SER A 143 8.64 5.30 -1.80
CA SER A 143 10.05 5.67 -1.61
C SER A 143 10.93 4.86 -2.58
N ASN A 144 11.84 4.02 -2.07
CA ASN A 144 12.70 3.13 -2.86
C ASN A 144 12.25 1.66 -2.85
N LYS A 145 11.05 1.36 -2.33
CA LYS A 145 10.49 0.00 -2.33
C LYS A 145 10.03 -0.39 -3.72
N ASP A 146 9.86 -1.70 -3.89
CA ASP A 146 9.29 -2.28 -5.10
C ASP A 146 7.89 -1.71 -5.41
N GLU A 147 7.67 -1.35 -6.67
CA GLU A 147 6.42 -0.71 -7.13
C GLU A 147 5.23 -1.69 -7.03
N ASN A 148 5.43 -2.95 -7.40
CA ASN A 148 4.37 -3.97 -7.39
C ASN A 148 3.94 -4.31 -5.98
N LEU A 149 4.90 -4.46 -5.06
CA LEU A 149 4.63 -4.65 -3.64
C LEU A 149 3.87 -3.45 -3.06
N THR A 150 4.33 -2.24 -3.38
CA THR A 150 3.68 -1.02 -2.90
C THR A 150 2.25 -0.92 -3.39
N ARG A 151 2.04 -1.19 -4.69
CA ARG A 151 0.72 -1.24 -5.31
C ARG A 151 -0.17 -2.27 -4.63
N LEU A 152 0.33 -3.49 -4.40
CA LEU A 152 -0.44 -4.55 -3.75
C LEU A 152 -0.93 -4.13 -2.36
N VAL A 153 -0.05 -3.55 -1.53
CA VAL A 153 -0.43 -3.10 -0.18
C VAL A 153 -1.52 -2.03 -0.23
N ILE A 154 -1.42 -1.10 -1.18
CA ILE A 154 -2.42 -0.05 -1.37
C ILE A 154 -3.74 -0.61 -1.89
N GLN A 155 -3.71 -1.50 -2.87
CA GLN A 155 -4.92 -2.11 -3.43
C GLN A 155 -5.62 -3.03 -2.40
N SER A 156 -4.84 -3.72 -1.55
CA SER A 156 -5.37 -4.47 -0.41
C SER A 156 -6.10 -3.55 0.58
N LYS A 157 -5.50 -2.41 0.94
CA LYS A 157 -6.16 -1.41 1.79
C LYS A 157 -7.46 -0.90 1.14
N ASN A 158 -7.44 -0.59 -0.15
CA ASN A 158 -8.61 -0.10 -0.88
C ASN A 158 -9.72 -1.14 -0.94
N TYR A 159 -9.38 -2.41 -1.15
CA TYR A 159 -10.32 -3.52 -1.08
C TYR A 159 -10.99 -3.60 0.29
N CYS A 160 -10.22 -3.50 1.37
CA CYS A 160 -10.78 -3.48 2.73
C CYS A 160 -11.78 -2.34 2.92
N LEU A 161 -11.46 -1.14 2.44
CA LEU A 161 -12.37 0.01 2.51
C LEU A 161 -13.67 -0.23 1.72
N LEU A 162 -13.59 -0.83 0.53
CA LEU A 162 -14.77 -1.12 -0.30
C LEU A 162 -15.68 -2.20 0.29
N LYS A 163 -15.09 -3.21 0.93
CA LYS A 163 -15.80 -4.34 1.55
C LYS A 163 -16.15 -4.10 3.02
N SER A 164 -15.81 -2.93 3.56
CA SER A 164 -15.96 -2.59 4.98
C SER A 164 -15.28 -3.60 5.92
N LEU A 165 -14.12 -4.12 5.52
CA LEU A 165 -13.35 -5.07 6.31
C LEU A 165 -12.52 -4.36 7.38
N PRO A 166 -12.34 -4.98 8.57
CA PRO A 166 -11.49 -4.43 9.60
C PRO A 166 -10.03 -4.38 9.14
N MET A 167 -9.37 -3.25 9.40
CA MET A 167 -7.93 -3.06 9.17
C MET A 167 -7.19 -3.04 10.50
N THR A 168 -5.86 -3.09 10.45
CA THR A 168 -5.03 -2.91 11.64
C THR A 168 -5.32 -1.57 12.29
N ILE A 169 -5.64 -1.59 13.59
CA ILE A 169 -5.86 -0.37 14.37
C ILE A 169 -4.51 0.25 14.66
N THR A 170 -4.31 1.45 14.15
CA THR A 170 -3.11 2.26 14.39
C THR A 170 -3.31 3.28 15.52
N ASP A 171 -4.56 3.54 15.90
CA ASP A 171 -4.92 4.52 16.91
C ASP A 171 -5.01 3.87 18.30
N GLU A 172 -4.26 4.40 19.27
CA GLU A 172 -4.13 3.85 20.61
C GLU A 172 -5.41 4.02 21.45
N GLU A 173 -6.12 5.12 21.27
CA GLU A 173 -7.34 5.40 22.00
C GLU A 173 -8.46 4.48 21.54
N ILE A 174 -8.62 4.34 20.22
CA ILE A 174 -9.56 3.39 19.61
C ILE A 174 -9.23 1.96 20.02
N TYR A 175 -7.94 1.58 20.00
CA TYR A 175 -7.50 0.27 20.48
C TYR A 175 -7.91 0.03 21.94
N THR A 176 -7.66 1.01 22.80
CA THR A 176 -7.96 0.91 24.24
C THR A 176 -9.46 0.82 24.52
N ILE A 177 -10.27 1.62 23.81
CA ILE A 177 -11.74 1.56 23.91
C ILE A 177 -12.25 0.17 23.52
N LEU A 178 -11.79 -0.36 22.38
CA LEU A 178 -12.19 -1.69 21.92
C LEU A 178 -11.75 -2.78 22.90
N CYS A 179 -10.56 -2.65 23.48
CA CYS A 179 -10.08 -3.59 24.50
C CYS A 179 -10.87 -3.49 25.81
N SER A 180 -11.29 -2.29 26.23
CA SER A 180 -12.05 -2.13 27.48
C SER A 180 -13.43 -2.80 27.45
N GLY A 181 -13.99 -3.01 26.26
CA GLY A 181 -15.25 -3.73 26.08
C GLY A 181 -15.09 -5.26 25.98
N ILE A 182 -13.86 -5.78 25.92
CA ILE A 182 -13.57 -7.21 25.80
C ILE A 182 -13.21 -7.78 27.17
N THR A 183 -14.14 -8.48 27.81
CA THR A 183 -13.88 -9.22 29.05
C THR A 183 -13.61 -10.69 28.77
N GLY A 184 -12.34 -11.11 28.89
CA GLY A 184 -11.91 -12.50 28.73
C GLY A 184 -10.54 -12.62 28.05
N GLY A 185 -9.71 -13.56 28.51
CA GLY A 185 -8.37 -13.82 27.95
C GLY A 185 -8.46 -14.40 26.54
N LEU A 186 -8.40 -13.55 25.52
CA LEU A 186 -8.45 -13.96 24.13
C LEU A 186 -7.07 -13.89 23.50
N SER A 187 -6.52 -15.07 23.20
CA SER A 187 -5.50 -15.30 22.17
C SER A 187 -5.97 -14.89 20.74
N GLN A 188 -7.05 -14.12 20.63
CA GLN A 188 -7.72 -13.67 19.40
C GLN A 188 -7.79 -12.15 19.26
N VAL A 189 -6.96 -11.36 19.95
CA VAL A 189 -6.94 -9.90 19.71
C VAL A 189 -6.53 -9.64 18.26
N MET A 190 -7.51 -9.36 17.40
CA MET A 190 -7.40 -9.03 15.97
C MET A 190 -6.80 -7.65 15.74
N HIS A 191 -6.20 -7.05 16.76
CA HIS A 191 -5.59 -5.73 16.71
C HIS A 191 -4.19 -5.84 17.28
N ARG A 192 -3.19 -6.05 16.41
CA ARG A 192 -1.80 -5.86 16.80
C ARG A 192 -1.56 -4.36 16.86
N TYR A 193 -1.50 -3.80 18.05
CA TYR A 193 -1.02 -2.43 18.28
C TYR A 193 0.41 -2.33 17.72
N ASN A 194 0.58 -1.58 16.64
CA ASN A 194 1.85 -1.50 15.93
C ASN A 194 2.63 -0.27 16.40
N ARG A 195 3.49 -0.44 17.42
CA ARG A 195 4.35 0.62 18.02
C ARG A 195 5.51 1.10 17.12
N TYR A 196 5.35 1.08 15.81
CA TYR A 196 6.48 1.35 14.91
C TYR A 196 6.94 2.82 14.89
N GLU A 197 6.13 3.77 15.37
CA GLU A 197 6.52 5.19 15.37
C GLU A 197 7.36 5.63 16.57
N LEU A 198 7.66 4.77 17.55
CA LEU A 198 8.34 5.22 18.78
C LEU A 198 9.65 4.51 19.17
N ARG A 199 10.06 3.39 18.57
CA ARG A 199 11.39 2.81 18.86
C ARG A 199 12.03 2.19 17.62
N ALA A 200 13.11 2.81 17.17
CA ALA A 200 14.13 2.16 16.38
C ALA A 200 14.55 0.85 17.05
N ALA A 201 14.69 -0.21 16.24
CA ALA A 201 15.20 -1.52 16.62
C ALA A 201 14.37 -2.31 17.66
N GLN A 202 13.39 -3.09 17.19
CA GLN A 202 13.23 -4.50 17.56
C GLN A 202 12.14 -5.16 16.68
N VAL A 203 12.57 -6.20 15.96
CA VAL A 203 11.83 -6.92 14.93
C VAL A 203 10.70 -7.74 15.58
N HIS A 204 9.45 -7.38 15.31
CA HIS A 204 8.34 -8.33 15.40
C HIS A 204 8.13 -8.95 14.02
N GLN A 205 8.06 -10.28 13.92
CA GLN A 205 7.98 -11.05 12.68
C GLN A 205 6.96 -10.44 11.69
N ILE A 206 7.47 -9.61 10.77
CA ILE A 206 6.71 -9.04 9.65
C ILE A 206 6.77 -10.09 8.57
N TYR A 207 5.61 -10.64 8.19
CA TYR A 207 5.53 -11.38 6.94
C TYR A 207 5.95 -10.44 5.81
N SER A 208 7.05 -10.76 5.15
CA SER A 208 7.54 -9.97 4.02
C SER A 208 6.92 -10.53 2.76
N PHE A 209 6.19 -9.71 2.03
CA PHE A 209 5.70 -10.04 0.70
C PHE A 209 6.82 -9.80 -0.31
N ARG A 210 7.17 -10.82 -1.09
CA ARG A 210 8.17 -10.72 -2.17
C ARG A 210 7.57 -11.26 -3.45
N TYR A 211 7.78 -10.56 -4.55
CA TYR A 211 7.51 -11.08 -5.88
C TYR A 211 8.74 -11.86 -6.37
N GLU A 212 8.53 -13.11 -6.76
CA GLU A 212 9.49 -13.89 -7.55
C GLU A 212 8.71 -14.51 -8.73
N HIS A 213 9.20 -14.34 -9.96
CA HIS A 213 8.60 -14.93 -11.17
C HIS A 213 7.07 -14.73 -11.26
N ASP A 214 6.61 -13.48 -11.13
CA ASP A 214 5.18 -13.08 -11.18
C ASP A 214 4.27 -13.73 -10.11
N THR A 215 4.86 -14.34 -9.08
CA THR A 215 4.14 -15.01 -8.00
C THR A 215 4.45 -14.31 -6.68
N LEU A 216 3.40 -13.98 -5.92
CA LEU A 216 3.52 -13.34 -4.60
C LEU A 216 3.77 -14.40 -3.52
N TYR A 217 4.91 -14.33 -2.87
CA TYR A 217 5.26 -15.21 -1.75
C TYR A 217 5.18 -14.48 -0.42
N LEU A 218 4.54 -15.12 0.57
CA LEU A 218 4.50 -14.68 1.96
C LEU A 218 5.67 -15.33 2.71
N TRP A 219 6.74 -14.58 2.95
CA TRP A 219 7.91 -15.08 3.69
C TRP A 219 7.77 -14.81 5.19
N ARG A 220 8.14 -15.80 5.99
CA ARG A 220 8.27 -15.69 7.45
C ARG A 220 9.76 -15.61 7.80
N TYR A 221 10.18 -14.52 8.44
CA TYR A 221 11.48 -14.43 9.12
C TYR A 221 11.34 -14.81 10.58
#